data_AF-A0A9X5X6Z3-F1
#
_entry.id   AF-A0A9X5X6Z3-F1
#
_cell.length_a   1.000
_cell.length_b   1.000
_cell.length_c   1.000
_cell.angle_alpha   90.00
_cell.angle_beta   90.00
_cell.angle_gamma   90.00
#
_symmetry.space_group_name_H-M   'P 1'
#
loop_
_entity.id
_entity.type
_entity.pdbx_description
1 polymer ?
#
loop_
_entity_poly.entity_id
_entity_poly.type
_entity_poly.pdbx_seq_one_letter_code
_entity_poly.pdbx_strand_id
1 'polypeptide(L)'
;MAHSPIDVTRLAALDAAQAARVLREVRDATLSGQPARLAPRPVIEQSWERMLRGGVDPDHDFRAGLLVRDEVERRRQTSQLRHVLPVLREGLLSVADVAHHIMVVADAEGRVLWREGSASVLRKADGFGFELGADWREGVVGTNGVGTPLVARRPVQVFSAEHFVRTHHSWTCTGAPITDPRDGSLIGVVDVSGPLDTLHPATLALVGSVAKLAEARLRELHLTSLEGLRAVAAPVLARLDGRALAVDQDGWTAAVTGMPYT
;
A
#
# COMPACT_ATOMS: atom_id res chain seq x y z
N MET A 1 -22.08 14.73 -21.91
CA MET A 1 -22.74 14.70 -20.59
C MET A 1 -21.81 13.92 -19.68
N ALA A 2 -21.43 14.44 -18.51
CA ALA A 2 -20.53 13.71 -17.62
C ALA A 2 -21.30 12.56 -16.97
N HIS A 3 -20.86 11.32 -17.18
CA HIS A 3 -21.46 10.15 -16.55
C HIS A 3 -21.10 10.16 -15.06
N SER A 4 -22.07 9.86 -14.18
CA SER A 4 -21.80 9.76 -12.75
C SER A 4 -20.84 8.59 -12.47
N PRO A 5 -19.85 8.77 -11.59
CA PRO A 5 -18.96 7.68 -11.18
C PRO A 5 -19.73 6.56 -10.48
N ILE A 6 -19.26 5.33 -10.63
CA ILE A 6 -19.83 4.16 -9.95
C ILE A 6 -19.53 4.20 -8.44
N ASP A 7 -20.57 4.02 -7.62
CA ASP A 7 -20.44 3.74 -6.19
C ASP A 7 -20.34 2.22 -5.95
N VAL A 8 -19.12 1.71 -6.04
CA VAL A 8 -18.82 0.27 -5.94
C VAL A 8 -19.15 -0.27 -4.56
N THR A 9 -18.87 0.50 -3.50
CA THR A 9 -19.14 0.13 -2.11
C THR A 9 -20.62 -0.14 -1.88
N ARG A 10 -21.50 0.74 -2.39
CA ARG A 10 -22.94 0.57 -2.25
C ARG A 10 -23.46 -0.57 -3.12
N LEU A 11 -22.98 -0.71 -4.36
CA LEU A 11 -23.42 -1.77 -5.27
C LEU A 11 -23.02 -3.15 -4.78
N ALA A 12 -21.78 -3.33 -4.34
CA ALA A 12 -21.27 -4.61 -3.91
C ALA A 12 -21.80 -5.03 -2.53
N ALA A 13 -22.17 -4.08 -1.66
CA ALA A 13 -22.88 -4.37 -0.41
C ALA A 13 -24.29 -4.94 -0.64
N LEU A 14 -24.91 -4.68 -1.80
CA LEU A 14 -26.23 -5.19 -2.18
C LEU A 14 -26.12 -6.51 -2.95
N ASP A 15 -25.23 -6.56 -3.96
CA ASP A 15 -24.93 -7.76 -4.75
C ASP A 15 -23.54 -7.64 -5.41
N ALA A 16 -22.56 -8.33 -4.83
CA ALA A 16 -21.19 -8.36 -5.34
C ALA A 16 -21.07 -8.92 -6.78
N ALA A 17 -21.92 -9.90 -7.16
CA ALA A 17 -21.90 -10.48 -8.49
C ALA A 17 -22.48 -9.52 -9.53
N GLN A 18 -23.55 -8.78 -9.19
CA GLN A 18 -24.06 -7.71 -10.03
C GLN A 18 -23.07 -6.56 -10.16
N ALA A 19 -22.45 -6.11 -9.07
CA ALA A 19 -21.42 -5.08 -9.10
C ALA A 19 -20.25 -5.49 -10.02
N ALA A 20 -19.78 -6.74 -9.90
CA ALA A 20 -18.73 -7.28 -10.75
C ALA A 20 -19.13 -7.32 -12.25
N ARG A 21 -20.39 -7.63 -12.57
CA ARG A 21 -20.90 -7.58 -13.97
C ARG A 21 -20.86 -6.16 -14.52
N VAL A 22 -21.40 -5.19 -13.77
CA VAL A 22 -21.44 -3.78 -14.19
C VAL A 22 -20.02 -3.24 -14.41
N LEU A 23 -19.09 -3.57 -13.51
CA LEU A 23 -17.70 -3.14 -13.65
C LEU A 23 -17.00 -3.75 -14.85
N ARG A 24 -17.32 -5.00 -15.23
CA ARG A 24 -16.81 -5.60 -16.47
C ARG A 24 -17.31 -4.85 -17.70
N GLU A 25 -18.60 -4.53 -17.76
CA GLU A 25 -19.16 -3.74 -18.88
C GLU A 25 -18.51 -2.37 -19.00
N VAL A 26 -18.26 -1.70 -17.87
CA VAL A 26 -17.60 -0.39 -17.82
C VAL A 26 -16.14 -0.50 -18.27
N ARG A 27 -15.42 -1.50 -17.79
CA ARG A 27 -14.05 -1.77 -18.21
C ARG A 27 -13.97 -2.04 -19.71
N ASP A 28 -14.77 -2.96 -20.23
CA ASP A 28 -14.72 -3.37 -21.63
C ASP A 28 -15.09 -2.21 -22.56
N ALA A 29 -16.10 -1.40 -22.20
CA ALA A 29 -16.42 -0.17 -22.93
C ALA A 29 -15.26 0.84 -22.91
N THR A 30 -14.67 1.08 -21.73
CA THR A 30 -13.57 2.05 -21.57
C THR A 30 -12.32 1.63 -22.35
N LEU A 31 -11.91 0.36 -22.23
CA LEU A 31 -10.70 -0.16 -22.89
C LEU A 31 -10.85 -0.29 -24.41
N SER A 32 -12.08 -0.45 -24.92
CA SER A 32 -12.37 -0.48 -26.36
C SER A 32 -12.62 0.89 -26.98
N GLY A 33 -12.56 1.97 -26.20
CA GLY A 33 -12.86 3.33 -26.65
C GLY A 33 -14.34 3.58 -26.95
N GLN A 34 -15.23 2.70 -26.47
CA GLN A 34 -16.67 2.83 -26.62
C GLN A 34 -17.27 3.70 -25.49
N PRO A 35 -18.39 4.38 -25.74
CA PRO A 35 -19.06 5.15 -24.69
C PRO A 35 -19.63 4.23 -23.61
N ALA A 36 -19.06 4.30 -22.40
CA ALA A 36 -19.58 3.61 -21.23
C ALA A 36 -20.79 4.36 -20.64
N ARG A 37 -21.83 3.62 -20.20
CA ARG A 37 -23.02 4.22 -19.56
C ARG A 37 -22.71 4.86 -18.20
N LEU A 38 -21.71 4.32 -17.52
CA LEU A 38 -21.20 4.75 -16.22
C LEU A 38 -19.70 4.97 -16.33
N ALA A 39 -19.18 5.97 -15.63
CA ALA A 39 -17.75 6.23 -15.59
C ALA A 39 -17.07 5.40 -14.48
N PRO A 40 -15.83 4.90 -14.71
CA PRO A 40 -15.00 4.40 -13.62
C PRO A 40 -14.80 5.49 -12.55
N ARG A 41 -14.44 5.09 -11.32
CA ARG A 41 -14.04 6.06 -10.30
C ARG A 41 -12.77 6.78 -10.78
N PRO A 42 -12.59 8.09 -10.47
CA PRO A 42 -11.46 8.86 -11.00
C PRO A 42 -10.08 8.26 -10.75
N VAL A 43 -9.86 7.62 -9.58
CA VAL A 43 -8.59 6.96 -9.27
C VAL A 43 -8.31 5.74 -10.16
N ILE A 44 -9.36 5.02 -10.54
CA ILE A 44 -9.30 3.84 -11.41
C ILE A 44 -9.12 4.26 -12.86
N GLU A 45 -9.88 5.26 -13.31
CA GLU A 45 -9.74 5.84 -14.65
C GLU A 45 -8.31 6.35 -14.89
N GLN A 46 -7.77 7.15 -13.97
CA GLN A 46 -6.39 7.66 -14.06
C GLN A 46 -5.37 6.52 -14.09
N SER A 47 -5.60 5.42 -13.37
CA SER A 47 -4.74 4.24 -13.44
C SER A 47 -4.83 3.57 -14.81
N TRP A 48 -6.04 3.29 -15.29
CA TRP A 48 -6.24 2.65 -16.59
C TRP A 48 -5.61 3.44 -17.73
N GLU A 49 -5.71 4.77 -17.70
CA GLU A 49 -5.01 5.62 -18.67
C GLU A 49 -3.49 5.44 -18.63
N ARG A 50 -2.89 5.32 -17.44
CA ARG A 50 -1.45 5.05 -17.31
C ARG A 50 -1.11 3.66 -17.85
N MET A 51 -1.95 2.67 -17.58
CA MET A 51 -1.72 1.29 -18.03
C MET A 51 -1.81 1.15 -19.54
N LEU A 52 -2.82 1.77 -20.15
CA LEU A 52 -2.97 1.86 -21.59
C LEU A 52 -1.77 2.57 -22.24
N ARG A 53 -1.34 3.71 -21.66
CA ARG A 53 -0.15 4.43 -22.13
C ARG A 53 1.14 3.62 -21.97
N GLY A 54 1.22 2.78 -20.94
CA GLY A 54 2.36 1.92 -20.64
C GLY A 54 2.38 0.60 -21.43
N GLY A 55 1.33 0.29 -22.20
CA GLY A 55 1.23 -0.94 -22.98
C GLY A 55 1.00 -2.21 -22.15
N VAL A 56 0.45 -2.08 -20.94
CA VAL A 56 0.07 -3.25 -20.13
C VAL A 56 -1.09 -3.97 -20.84
N ASP A 57 -0.97 -5.28 -21.01
CA ASP A 57 -2.01 -6.09 -21.64
C ASP A 57 -3.11 -6.44 -20.61
N PRO A 58 -4.37 -6.03 -20.83
CA PRO A 58 -5.47 -6.29 -19.92
C PRO A 58 -5.91 -7.78 -19.86
N ASP A 59 -5.56 -8.59 -20.85
CA ASP A 59 -5.98 -9.99 -20.98
C ASP A 59 -4.83 -10.99 -20.74
N HIS A 60 -3.58 -10.52 -20.70
CA HIS A 60 -2.42 -11.35 -20.40
C HIS A 60 -1.93 -11.13 -18.97
N ASP A 61 -1.90 -12.22 -18.20
CA ASP A 61 -1.35 -12.22 -16.85
C ASP A 61 0.18 -12.29 -16.91
N PHE A 62 0.83 -11.16 -16.65
CA PHE A 62 2.29 -11.12 -16.54
C PHE A 62 2.68 -11.62 -15.15
N ARG A 63 3.32 -12.81 -15.10
CA ARG A 63 3.93 -13.29 -13.85
C ARG A 63 4.99 -12.30 -13.39
N ALA A 64 4.65 -11.56 -12.34
CA ALA A 64 5.47 -10.55 -11.72
C ALA A 64 6.88 -11.10 -11.39
N GLY A 65 7.92 -10.46 -11.93
CA GLY A 65 9.30 -10.95 -11.81
C GLY A 65 9.69 -11.16 -10.35
N LEU A 66 9.96 -12.41 -9.96
CA LEU A 66 10.21 -12.79 -8.57
C LEU A 66 11.64 -12.46 -8.15
N LEU A 67 11.78 -11.84 -6.98
CA LEU A 67 13.07 -11.74 -6.30
C LEU A 67 13.48 -13.10 -5.74
N VAL A 68 14.79 -13.37 -5.74
CA VAL A 68 15.35 -14.50 -5.00
C VAL A 68 15.18 -14.27 -3.50
N ARG A 69 15.08 -15.36 -2.72
CA ARG A 69 14.81 -15.31 -1.27
C ARG A 69 15.79 -14.42 -0.51
N ASP A 70 17.07 -14.50 -0.81
CA ASP A 70 18.10 -13.72 -0.11
C ASP A 70 17.91 -12.22 -0.31
N GLU A 71 17.47 -11.80 -1.49
CA GLU A 71 17.17 -10.40 -1.79
C GLU A 71 15.91 -9.93 -1.04
N VAL A 72 14.90 -10.79 -0.90
CA VAL A 72 13.74 -10.50 -0.06
C VAL A 72 14.15 -10.31 1.39
N GLU A 73 14.98 -11.20 1.96
CA GLU A 73 15.42 -11.06 3.35
C GLU A 73 16.31 -9.83 3.55
N ARG A 74 17.19 -9.52 2.59
CA ARG A 74 17.98 -8.29 2.62
C ARG A 74 17.06 -7.06 2.68
N ARG A 75 16.05 -6.98 1.81
CA ARG A 75 15.07 -5.88 1.79
C ARG A 75 14.28 -5.77 3.08
N ARG A 76 13.83 -6.91 3.66
CA ARG A 76 13.16 -6.95 4.97
C ARG A 76 14.05 -6.41 6.08
N GLN A 77 15.34 -6.75 6.06
CA GLN A 77 16.30 -6.28 7.04
C GLN A 77 16.59 -4.79 6.89
N THR A 78 16.66 -4.24 5.69
CA THR A 78 16.96 -2.81 5.49
C THR A 78 15.74 -1.91 5.58
N SER A 79 14.53 -2.46 5.38
CA SER A 79 13.30 -1.68 5.34
C SER A 79 12.83 -1.24 6.73
N GLN A 80 12.35 0.00 6.84
CA GLN A 80 11.67 0.48 8.05
C GLN A 80 10.35 -0.25 8.32
N LEU A 81 9.75 -0.90 7.31
CA LEU A 81 8.50 -1.66 7.44
C LEU A 81 8.60 -2.75 8.50
N ARG A 82 9.81 -3.31 8.73
CA ARG A 82 10.05 -4.31 9.78
C ARG A 82 9.67 -3.80 11.18
N HIS A 83 9.80 -2.50 11.42
CA HIS A 83 9.53 -1.88 12.72
C HIS A 83 8.03 -1.69 12.98
N VAL A 84 7.23 -1.62 11.91
CA VAL A 84 5.76 -1.43 12.00
C VAL A 84 4.98 -2.70 11.72
N LEU A 85 5.63 -3.76 11.23
CA LEU A 85 4.98 -5.05 10.96
C LEU A 85 4.17 -5.59 12.16
N PRO A 86 4.61 -5.46 13.43
CA PRO A 86 3.78 -5.84 14.57
C PRO A 86 2.46 -5.07 14.65
N VAL A 87 2.48 -3.76 14.41
CA VAL A 87 1.29 -2.89 14.39
C VAL A 87 0.34 -3.29 13.27
N LEU A 88 0.89 -3.58 12.08
CA LEU A 88 0.11 -4.04 10.94
C LEU A 88 -0.57 -5.38 11.24
N ARG A 89 0.16 -6.33 11.83
CA ARG A 89 -0.38 -7.64 12.24
C ARG A 89 -1.51 -7.50 13.25
N GLU A 90 -1.31 -6.70 14.29
CA GLU A 90 -2.32 -6.49 15.33
C GLU A 90 -3.61 -5.90 14.74
N GLY A 91 -3.47 -4.87 13.90
CA GLY A 91 -4.61 -4.15 13.31
C GLY A 91 -5.32 -4.87 12.16
N LEU A 92 -4.63 -5.72 11.41
CA LEU A 92 -5.17 -6.29 10.16
C LEU A 92 -5.21 -7.82 10.12
N LEU A 93 -4.28 -8.52 10.78
CA LEU A 93 -4.22 -9.98 10.69
C LEU A 93 -5.38 -10.65 11.42
N SER A 94 -5.76 -10.11 12.58
CA SER A 94 -6.92 -10.55 13.37
C SER A 94 -8.23 -10.48 12.57
N VAL A 95 -8.37 -9.43 11.74
CA VAL A 95 -9.49 -9.26 10.82
C VAL A 95 -9.35 -10.17 9.59
N ALA A 96 -8.13 -10.30 9.06
CA ALA A 96 -7.87 -11.06 7.84
C ALA A 96 -8.14 -12.57 8.00
N ASP A 97 -7.73 -13.17 9.11
CA ASP A 97 -7.95 -14.61 9.34
C ASP A 97 -9.42 -14.95 9.51
N VAL A 98 -10.19 -14.11 10.21
CA VAL A 98 -11.63 -14.29 10.41
C VAL A 98 -12.41 -14.02 9.12
N ALA A 99 -11.96 -13.05 8.31
CA ALA A 99 -12.70 -12.60 7.14
C ALA A 99 -12.23 -13.23 5.82
N HIS A 100 -11.43 -14.31 5.84
CA HIS A 100 -10.90 -14.93 4.62
C HIS A 100 -10.11 -13.96 3.71
N HIS A 101 -9.19 -13.21 4.30
CA HIS A 101 -8.26 -12.34 3.56
C HIS A 101 -6.80 -12.75 3.82
N ILE A 102 -5.91 -12.09 3.08
CA ILE A 102 -4.48 -12.01 3.36
C ILE A 102 -4.10 -10.55 3.57
N MET A 103 -3.18 -10.31 4.49
CA MET A 103 -2.42 -9.08 4.58
C MET A 103 -1.13 -9.25 3.78
N VAL A 104 -0.84 -8.28 2.91
CA VAL A 104 0.38 -8.20 2.13
C VAL A 104 1.08 -6.89 2.45
N VAL A 105 2.40 -6.93 2.61
CA VAL A 105 3.22 -5.74 2.81
C VAL A 105 4.30 -5.72 1.74
N ALA A 106 4.37 -4.63 0.99
CA ALA A 106 5.34 -4.42 -0.08
C ALA A 106 6.17 -3.16 0.15
N ASP A 107 7.40 -3.14 -0.36
CA ASP A 107 8.26 -1.96 -0.30
C ASP A 107 7.84 -0.86 -1.29
N ALA A 108 8.56 0.26 -1.27
CA ALA A 108 8.31 1.42 -2.13
C ALA A 108 8.43 1.10 -3.63
N GLU A 109 9.15 0.03 -3.99
CA GLU A 109 9.24 -0.47 -5.37
C GLU A 109 8.17 -1.52 -5.69
N GLY A 110 7.17 -1.71 -4.83
CA GLY A 110 6.08 -2.64 -5.03
C GLY A 110 6.49 -4.10 -4.93
N ARG A 111 7.63 -4.42 -4.28
CA ARG A 111 8.07 -5.79 -4.07
C ARG A 111 7.40 -6.37 -2.84
N VAL A 112 6.71 -7.50 -3.01
CA VAL A 112 6.05 -8.19 -1.90
C VAL A 112 7.08 -8.72 -0.91
N LEU A 113 7.10 -8.16 0.30
CA LEU A 113 8.04 -8.53 1.36
C LEU A 113 7.41 -9.41 2.42
N TRP A 114 6.13 -9.22 2.77
CA TRP A 114 5.43 -10.09 3.71
C TRP A 114 4.04 -10.42 3.20
N ARG A 115 3.57 -11.63 3.51
CA ARG A 115 2.22 -12.10 3.19
C ARG A 115 1.75 -13.06 4.28
N GLU A 116 0.63 -12.76 4.91
CA GLU A 116 0.13 -13.48 6.09
C GLU A 116 -1.40 -13.51 6.07
N GLY A 117 -2.02 -14.54 6.64
CA GLY A 117 -3.47 -14.67 6.73
C GLY A 117 -3.97 -16.03 6.24
N SER A 118 -5.17 -16.05 5.66
CA SER A 118 -5.86 -17.29 5.30
C SER A 118 -5.08 -18.15 4.30
N ALA A 119 -4.78 -19.39 4.69
CA ALA A 119 -4.01 -20.33 3.86
C ALA A 119 -4.69 -20.67 2.52
N SER A 120 -6.03 -20.69 2.46
CA SER A 120 -6.76 -20.93 1.21
C SER A 120 -6.64 -19.76 0.26
N VAL A 121 -6.61 -18.53 0.78
CA VAL A 121 -6.44 -17.30 0.01
C VAL A 121 -5.00 -17.16 -0.45
N LEU A 122 -4.01 -17.47 0.38
CA LEU A 122 -2.60 -17.54 -0.02
C LEU A 122 -2.39 -18.50 -1.21
N ARG A 123 -3.00 -19.69 -1.18
CA ARG A 123 -2.93 -20.63 -2.32
C ARG A 123 -3.60 -20.11 -3.59
N LYS A 124 -4.70 -19.35 -3.45
CA LYS A 124 -5.33 -18.70 -4.61
C LYS A 124 -4.45 -17.57 -5.15
N ALA A 125 -3.81 -16.80 -4.26
CA ALA A 125 -2.86 -15.74 -4.58
C ALA A 125 -1.65 -16.26 -5.36
N ASP A 126 -1.12 -17.43 -4.97
CA ASP A 126 -0.05 -18.12 -5.72
C ASP A 126 -0.46 -18.40 -7.19
N GLY A 127 -1.74 -18.68 -7.44
CA GLY A 127 -2.26 -19.05 -8.76
C GLY A 127 -2.09 -17.98 -9.85
N PHE A 128 -1.98 -16.70 -9.48
CA PHE A 128 -1.74 -15.57 -10.40
C PHE A 128 -0.48 -14.78 -10.02
N GLY A 129 0.46 -15.40 -9.29
CA GLY A 129 1.76 -14.79 -9.00
C GLY A 129 1.75 -13.69 -7.93
N PHE A 130 0.75 -13.66 -7.04
CA PHE A 130 0.77 -12.80 -5.86
C PHE A 130 1.58 -13.43 -4.72
N GLU A 131 2.87 -13.57 -5.00
CA GLU A 131 3.82 -14.34 -4.21
C GLU A 131 4.90 -13.49 -3.57
N LEU A 132 5.64 -14.09 -2.64
CA LEU A 132 6.77 -13.42 -1.99
C LEU A 132 7.83 -13.01 -3.03
N GLY A 133 8.26 -11.75 -3.01
CA GLY A 133 9.24 -11.19 -3.93
C GLY A 133 8.68 -10.72 -5.27
N ALA A 134 7.39 -10.93 -5.53
CA ALA A 134 6.74 -10.47 -6.77
C ALA A 134 6.73 -8.95 -6.90
N ASP A 135 6.87 -8.47 -8.14
CA ASP A 135 6.75 -7.07 -8.53
C ASP A 135 5.29 -6.69 -8.82
N TRP A 136 4.65 -6.00 -7.89
CA TRP A 136 3.23 -5.62 -7.96
C TRP A 136 3.01 -4.15 -8.30
N ARG A 137 4.02 -3.50 -8.90
CA ARG A 137 3.86 -2.14 -9.43
C ARG A 137 2.74 -2.10 -10.45
N GLU A 138 2.03 -0.97 -10.47
CA GLU A 138 0.91 -0.75 -11.38
C GLU A 138 1.35 -0.99 -12.83
N GLY A 139 2.50 -0.44 -13.25
CA GLY A 139 3.03 -0.64 -14.61
C GLY A 139 3.50 -2.06 -14.96
N VAL A 140 3.44 -3.02 -14.03
CA VAL A 140 3.78 -4.44 -14.28
C VAL A 140 2.51 -5.30 -14.30
N VAL A 141 1.64 -5.13 -13.30
CA VAL A 141 0.47 -6.00 -13.06
C VAL A 141 -0.86 -5.31 -13.42
N GLY A 142 -0.82 -4.04 -13.81
CA GLY A 142 -2.00 -3.20 -13.98
C GLY A 142 -2.53 -2.62 -12.67
N THR A 143 -3.70 -1.95 -12.71
CA THR A 143 -4.40 -1.48 -11.51
C THR A 143 -4.59 -2.62 -10.50
N ASN A 144 -4.03 -2.46 -9.32
CA ASN A 144 -4.08 -3.45 -8.23
C ASN A 144 -3.95 -2.79 -6.84
N GLY A 145 -4.16 -3.56 -5.76
CA GLY A 145 -4.13 -3.07 -4.38
C GLY A 145 -2.77 -2.69 -3.81
N VAL A 146 -1.67 -3.00 -4.49
CA VAL A 146 -0.29 -2.68 -4.06
C VAL A 146 0.23 -1.47 -4.84
N GLY A 147 0.28 -1.57 -6.17
CA GLY A 147 0.81 -0.54 -7.06
C GLY A 147 -0.01 0.74 -7.10
N THR A 148 -1.35 0.63 -7.13
CA THR A 148 -2.22 1.80 -7.27
C THR A 148 -2.11 2.75 -6.07
N PRO A 149 -2.14 2.29 -4.80
CA PRO A 149 -1.91 3.16 -3.64
C PRO A 149 -0.52 3.79 -3.60
N LEU A 150 0.53 3.09 -4.06
CA LEU A 150 1.89 3.64 -4.13
C LEU A 150 1.95 4.86 -5.07
N VAL A 151 1.30 4.76 -6.24
CA VAL A 151 1.22 5.86 -7.22
C VAL A 151 0.26 6.96 -6.74
N ALA A 152 -0.92 6.59 -6.23
CA ALA A 152 -1.94 7.53 -5.80
C ALA A 152 -1.60 8.26 -4.49
N ARG A 153 -0.63 7.75 -3.71
CA ARG A 153 -0.23 8.25 -2.38
C ARG A 153 -1.38 8.42 -1.41
N ARG A 154 -2.38 7.54 -1.49
CA ARG A 154 -3.52 7.47 -0.60
C ARG A 154 -4.08 6.05 -0.56
N PRO A 155 -4.89 5.69 0.46
CA PRO A 155 -5.60 4.44 0.45
C PRO A 155 -6.48 4.27 -0.79
N VAL A 156 -6.41 3.10 -1.43
CA VAL A 156 -7.21 2.74 -2.60
C VAL A 156 -7.75 1.34 -2.42
N GLN A 157 -9.06 1.19 -2.61
CA GLN A 157 -9.71 -0.10 -2.80
C GLN A 157 -9.88 -0.34 -4.30
N VAL A 158 -9.57 -1.55 -4.76
CA VAL A 158 -9.77 -2.01 -6.14
C VAL A 158 -10.63 -3.26 -6.07
N PHE A 159 -11.83 -3.21 -6.66
CA PHE A 159 -12.79 -4.30 -6.59
C PHE A 159 -13.10 -4.87 -7.97
N SER A 160 -13.02 -6.20 -8.09
CA SER A 160 -13.37 -6.93 -9.31
C SER A 160 -12.73 -6.32 -10.57
N ALA A 161 -13.54 -5.99 -11.58
CA ALA A 161 -13.08 -5.45 -12.85
C ALA A 161 -12.56 -4.01 -12.80
N GLU A 162 -12.44 -3.39 -11.62
CA GLU A 162 -11.56 -2.23 -11.44
C GLU A 162 -10.08 -2.62 -11.60
N HIS A 163 -9.73 -3.88 -11.31
CA HIS A 163 -8.43 -4.43 -11.67
C HIS A 163 -8.27 -4.38 -13.19
N PHE A 164 -7.13 -3.84 -13.63
CA PHE A 164 -6.88 -3.66 -15.05
C PHE A 164 -6.77 -5.02 -15.75
N VAL A 165 -6.04 -5.96 -15.15
CA VAL A 165 -5.85 -7.32 -15.68
C VAL A 165 -6.98 -8.26 -15.25
N ARG A 166 -7.49 -9.05 -16.20
CA ARG A 166 -8.69 -9.88 -16.03
C ARG A 166 -8.57 -10.99 -14.99
N THR A 167 -7.38 -11.56 -14.79
CA THR A 167 -7.15 -12.65 -13.82
C THR A 167 -7.43 -12.23 -12.37
N HIS A 168 -7.38 -10.94 -12.07
CA HIS A 168 -7.66 -10.39 -10.73
C HIS A 168 -9.14 -10.07 -10.49
N HIS A 169 -10.04 -10.27 -11.45
CA HIS A 169 -11.44 -9.84 -11.34
C HIS A 169 -12.26 -10.57 -10.27
N SER A 170 -11.75 -11.68 -9.74
CA SER A 170 -12.32 -12.43 -8.61
C SER A 170 -11.86 -11.92 -7.24
N TRP A 171 -11.09 -10.83 -7.19
CA TRP A 171 -10.49 -10.28 -5.99
C TRP A 171 -11.00 -8.89 -5.66
N THR A 172 -10.99 -8.61 -4.37
CA THR A 172 -11.03 -7.26 -3.80
C THR A 172 -9.73 -7.01 -3.05
N CYS A 173 -9.09 -5.89 -3.35
CA CYS A 173 -7.82 -5.49 -2.76
C CYS A 173 -7.98 -4.09 -2.16
N THR A 174 -7.41 -3.86 -0.99
CA THR A 174 -7.45 -2.56 -0.33
C THR A 174 -6.07 -2.27 0.22
N GLY A 175 -5.36 -1.33 -0.40
CA GLY A 175 -4.04 -0.94 0.06
C GLY A 175 -3.96 0.49 0.54
N ALA A 176 -3.06 0.74 1.48
CA ALA A 176 -2.70 2.05 2.00
C ALA A 176 -1.19 2.22 2.02
N PRO A 177 -0.65 3.32 1.45
CA PRO A 177 0.77 3.60 1.50
C PRO A 177 1.20 3.93 2.93
N ILE A 178 2.44 3.58 3.26
CA ILE A 178 3.13 3.93 4.50
C ILE A 178 4.26 4.88 4.12
N THR A 179 4.23 6.07 4.68
CA THR A 179 5.23 7.12 4.45
C THR A 179 6.08 7.37 5.68
N ASP A 180 7.31 7.80 5.47
CA ASP A 180 8.18 8.21 6.54
C ASP A 180 7.66 9.51 7.16
N PRO A 181 7.34 9.52 8.46
CA PRO A 181 6.78 10.71 9.11
C PRO A 181 7.75 11.90 9.19
N ARG A 182 9.03 11.69 8.86
CA ARG A 182 10.11 12.69 8.96
C ARG A 182 10.22 13.52 7.70
N ASP A 183 10.20 12.88 6.53
CA ASP A 183 10.40 13.54 5.23
C ASP A 183 9.24 13.32 4.23
N GLY A 184 8.25 12.50 4.59
CA GLY A 184 7.11 12.15 3.72
C GLY A 184 7.47 11.21 2.57
N SER A 185 8.67 10.63 2.56
CA SER A 185 9.08 9.65 1.56
C SER A 185 8.25 8.37 1.67
N LEU A 186 8.06 7.68 0.55
CA LEU A 186 7.30 6.43 0.52
C LEU A 186 8.19 5.30 1.01
N ILE A 187 7.75 4.58 2.03
CA ILE A 187 8.45 3.40 2.55
C ILE A 187 7.90 2.14 1.90
N GLY A 188 6.59 2.10 1.68
CA GLY A 188 5.90 0.97 1.06
C GLY A 188 4.39 1.06 1.17
N VAL A 189 3.74 -0.10 1.16
CA VAL A 189 2.27 -0.24 1.20
C VAL A 189 1.89 -1.47 2.01
N VAL A 190 0.80 -1.35 2.76
CA VAL A 190 0.07 -2.51 3.30
C VAL A 190 -1.20 -2.69 2.50
N ASP A 191 -1.50 -3.92 2.12
CA ASP A 191 -2.67 -4.33 1.35
C ASP A 191 -3.41 -5.46 2.08
N VAL A 192 -4.74 -5.42 2.01
CA VAL A 192 -5.62 -6.50 2.45
C VAL A 192 -6.39 -6.98 1.24
N SER A 193 -6.19 -8.24 0.89
CA SER A 193 -6.71 -8.87 -0.32
C SER A 193 -7.53 -10.11 -0.01
N GLY A 194 -8.65 -10.29 -0.72
CA GLY A 194 -9.51 -11.45 -0.54
C GLY A 194 -10.51 -11.64 -1.69
N PRO A 195 -11.34 -12.69 -1.63
CA PRO A 195 -12.42 -12.93 -2.58
C PRO A 195 -13.48 -11.79 -2.60
N LEU A 196 -14.22 -11.63 -3.70
CA LEU A 196 -15.18 -10.52 -3.83
C LEU A 196 -16.27 -10.45 -2.74
N ASP A 197 -16.72 -11.60 -2.26
CA ASP A 197 -17.76 -11.72 -1.23
C ASP A 197 -17.27 -11.33 0.17
N THR A 198 -15.97 -11.08 0.34
CA THR A 198 -15.39 -10.61 1.60
C THR A 198 -15.27 -9.09 1.66
N LEU A 199 -15.72 -8.36 0.62
CA LEU A 199 -15.73 -6.90 0.62
C LEU A 199 -16.56 -6.38 1.80
N HIS A 200 -15.95 -5.51 2.61
CA HIS A 200 -16.64 -4.77 3.65
C HIS A 200 -16.44 -3.25 3.45
N PRO A 201 -17.50 -2.41 3.57
CA PRO A 201 -17.37 -0.96 3.37
C PRO A 201 -16.35 -0.28 4.29
N ALA A 202 -16.12 -0.83 5.48
CA ALA A 202 -15.17 -0.31 6.44
C ALA A 202 -13.70 -0.69 6.14
N THR A 203 -13.41 -1.62 5.22
CA THR A 203 -12.05 -2.12 4.98
C THR A 203 -11.10 -1.00 4.57
N LEU A 204 -11.53 -0.08 3.70
CA LEU A 204 -10.71 1.05 3.26
C LEU A 204 -10.31 1.97 4.43
N ALA A 205 -11.27 2.29 5.31
CA ALA A 205 -11.02 3.12 6.47
C ALA A 205 -10.13 2.41 7.51
N LEU A 206 -10.33 1.10 7.72
CA LEU A 206 -9.51 0.29 8.61
C LEU A 206 -8.05 0.23 8.12
N VAL A 207 -7.82 -0.17 6.86
CA VAL A 207 -6.47 -0.28 6.30
C VAL A 207 -5.76 1.07 6.31
N GLY A 208 -6.47 2.16 5.96
CA GLY A 208 -5.94 3.52 6.04
C GLY A 208 -5.58 3.94 7.47
N SER A 209 -6.41 3.59 8.47
CA SER A 209 -6.15 3.92 9.87
C SER A 209 -4.97 3.14 10.44
N VAL A 210 -4.85 1.85 10.12
CA VAL A 210 -3.72 1.03 10.57
C VAL A 210 -2.42 1.47 9.91
N ALA A 211 -2.44 1.88 8.63
CA ALA A 211 -1.28 2.49 7.99
C ALA A 211 -0.85 3.78 8.72
N LYS A 212 -1.80 4.65 9.10
CA LYS A 212 -1.49 5.84 9.90
C LYS A 212 -0.96 5.54 11.30
N LEU A 213 -1.43 4.45 11.93
CA LEU A 213 -0.90 3.98 13.20
C LEU A 213 0.55 3.47 13.03
N ALA A 214 0.86 2.78 11.94
CA ALA A 214 2.23 2.39 11.59
C ALA A 214 3.15 3.61 11.41
N GLU A 215 2.71 4.65 10.68
CA GLU A 215 3.47 5.91 10.56
C GLU A 215 3.67 6.61 11.91
N ALA A 216 2.66 6.59 12.79
CA ALA A 216 2.79 7.12 14.15
C ALA A 216 3.83 6.34 14.97
N ARG A 217 3.89 5.02 14.82
CA ARG A 217 4.91 4.19 15.47
C ARG A 217 6.33 4.51 14.98
N LEU A 218 6.52 4.78 13.68
CA LEU A 218 7.81 5.24 13.16
C LEU A 218 8.24 6.57 13.78
N ARG A 219 7.29 7.51 13.91
CA ARG A 219 7.56 8.80 14.55
C ARG A 219 7.97 8.64 16.00
N GLU A 220 7.27 7.78 16.75
CA GLU A 220 7.60 7.48 18.14
C GLU A 220 9.03 6.92 18.28
N LEU A 221 9.37 5.92 17.47
CA LEU A 221 10.72 5.32 17.46
C LEU A 221 11.80 6.36 17.17
N HIS A 222 11.55 7.27 16.23
CA HIS A 222 12.47 8.36 15.91
C HIS A 222 12.63 9.34 17.07
N LEU A 223 11.54 9.77 17.71
CA LEU A 223 11.58 10.66 18.87
C LEU A 223 12.35 10.03 20.04
N THR A 224 12.12 8.75 20.34
CA THR A 224 12.89 8.02 21.36
C THR A 224 14.38 7.97 21.03
N SER A 225 14.73 7.76 19.75
CA SER A 225 16.13 7.79 19.30
C SER A 225 16.76 9.18 19.49
N LEU A 226 16.03 10.25 19.15
CA LEU A 226 16.49 11.64 19.34
C LEU A 226 16.67 12.00 20.82
N GLU A 227 15.79 11.52 21.70
CA GLU A 227 15.91 11.68 23.14
C GLU A 227 17.15 10.96 23.68
N GLY A 228 17.43 9.75 23.21
CA GLY A 228 18.66 9.02 23.53
C GLY A 228 19.91 9.79 23.11
N LEU A 229 19.94 10.32 21.89
CA LEU A 229 21.04 11.16 21.41
C LEU A 229 21.20 12.43 22.26
N ARG A 230 20.09 13.10 22.60
CA ARG A 230 20.09 14.28 23.46
C ARG A 230 20.68 13.98 24.83
N ALA A 231 20.30 12.86 25.44
CA ALA A 231 20.79 12.46 26.77
C ALA A 231 22.31 12.27 26.80
N VAL A 232 22.91 11.78 25.71
CA VAL A 232 24.38 11.61 25.59
C VAL A 232 25.07 12.91 25.17
N ALA A 233 24.50 13.65 24.22
CA ALA A 233 25.15 14.81 23.61
C ALA A 233 25.07 16.08 24.48
N ALA A 234 23.96 16.30 25.19
CA ALA A 234 23.77 17.54 25.96
C ALA A 234 24.86 17.79 27.02
N PRO A 235 25.30 16.80 27.82
CA PRO A 235 26.42 16.99 28.76
C PRO A 235 27.75 17.31 28.09
N VAL A 236 27.99 16.80 26.88
CA VAL A 236 29.21 17.08 26.11
C VAL A 236 29.16 18.50 25.55
N LEU A 237 28.04 18.88 24.94
CA LEU A 237 27.84 20.23 24.38
C LEU A 237 27.90 21.31 25.46
N ALA A 238 27.42 21.03 26.68
CA ALA A 238 27.49 21.96 27.80
C ALA A 238 28.93 22.32 28.23
N ARG A 239 29.93 21.53 27.81
CA ARG A 239 31.36 21.79 28.10
C ARG A 239 32.08 22.52 26.97
N LEU A 240 31.42 22.76 25.84
CA LEU A 240 32.01 23.45 24.70
C LEU A 240 31.74 24.96 24.81
N ASP A 241 32.79 25.74 24.57
CA ASP A 241 32.66 27.16 24.31
C ASP A 241 32.19 27.38 22.86
N GLY A 242 31.27 28.33 22.65
CA GLY A 242 30.80 28.70 21.32
C GLY A 242 29.52 27.97 20.87
N ARG A 243 29.39 27.76 19.56
CA ARG A 243 28.18 27.23 18.92
C ARG A 243 28.38 25.80 18.43
N ALA A 244 27.53 24.90 18.90
CA ALA A 244 27.53 23.52 18.42
C ALA A 244 26.13 22.91 18.51
N LEU A 245 25.90 21.87 17.71
CA LEU A 245 24.67 21.09 17.70
C LEU A 245 24.98 19.61 17.49
N ALA A 246 24.12 18.76 18.03
CA ALA A 246 24.13 17.32 17.78
C ALA A 246 22.89 16.96 16.97
N VAL A 247 23.12 16.24 15.87
CA VAL A 247 22.06 15.77 14.95
C VAL A 247 22.11 14.26 14.85
N ASP A 248 20.95 13.66 14.57
CA ASP A 248 20.91 12.27 14.14
C ASP A 248 21.39 12.11 12.69
N GLN A 249 21.38 10.88 12.20
CA GLN A 249 21.78 10.53 10.84
C GLN A 249 20.88 11.15 9.75
N ASP A 250 19.66 11.56 10.12
CA ASP A 250 18.67 12.14 9.22
C ASP A 250 18.68 13.69 9.30
N GLY A 251 19.63 14.27 10.06
CA GLY A 251 19.82 15.72 10.18
C GLY A 251 18.92 16.39 11.22
N TRP A 252 18.18 15.64 12.03
CA TRP A 252 17.31 16.19 13.06
C TRP A 252 18.10 16.58 14.30
N THR A 253 17.90 17.81 14.77
CA THR A 253 18.65 18.34 15.91
C THR A 253 18.15 17.75 17.23
N ALA A 254 19.04 17.05 17.93
CA ALA A 254 18.80 16.53 19.27
C ALA A 254 19.15 17.56 20.35
N ALA A 255 20.28 18.25 20.25
CA ALA A 255 20.73 19.21 21.26
C ALA A 255 21.57 20.34 20.64
N VAL A 256 21.60 21.50 21.30
CA VAL A 256 22.36 22.69 20.87
C VAL A 256 23.06 23.36 22.05
N THR A 257 24.14 24.08 21.79
CA THR A 257 24.79 25.03 22.72
C THR A 257 25.16 26.31 21.97
N GLY A 258 25.04 27.47 22.61
CA GLY A 258 25.38 28.79 22.04
C GLY A 258 24.54 29.24 20.83
N MET A 259 23.55 28.45 20.40
CA MET A 259 22.67 28.77 19.27
C MET A 259 21.55 29.74 19.71
N PRO A 260 21.17 30.71 18.88
CA PRO A 260 20.04 31.59 19.18
C PRO A 260 18.73 30.79 19.19
N TYR A 261 17.85 31.07 20.16
CA TYR A 261 16.47 30.62 20.12
C TYR A 261 15.72 31.46 19.07
N THR A 262 15.37 30.85 17.94
CA THR A 262 14.43 31.42 16.96
C THR A 262 13.30 30.45 16.74
#